data_AF-A0A969LK59-F1
#
_entry.id   AF-A0A969LK59-F1
#
_cell.length_a   1.000
_cell.length_b   1.000
_cell.length_c   1.000
_cell.angle_alpha   90.00
_cell.angle_beta   90.00
_cell.angle_gamma   90.00
#
_symmetry.space_group_name_H-M   'P 1'
#
loop_
_entity.id
_entity.type
_entity.pdbx_description
1 polymer ?
#
loop_
_entity_poly.entity_id
_entity_poly.type
_entity_poly.pdbx_seq_one_letter_code
_entity_poly.pdbx_strand_id
1 'polypeptide(L)'
;MKKLTTLELEQTLQQFITTTVSRYRGQCYAWDVVNEALTDDGHLRRSLWSRIEAFIPKCFRWAHQADPDAQLIYLDYRLHKPGRQRAIHQLASELRADGIPIHGIGLQLYHEASRALAVSKLILPNLNPIPPQPRSGRPLLRSLRPPLPARPTPTRSRQIQAPSPGLQSAAANGA
;
A
#
# COMPACT_ATOMS: atom_id res chain seq x y z
N MET A 1 38.72 -2.76 19.10
CA MET A 1 37.41 -2.26 18.61
C MET A 1 36.40 -2.30 19.75
N LYS A 2 35.78 -1.15 20.09
CA LYS A 2 34.65 -1.11 21.04
C LYS A 2 33.49 -1.92 20.48
N LYS A 3 32.97 -2.90 21.23
CA LYS A 3 31.73 -3.60 20.86
C LYS A 3 30.57 -2.68 21.24
N LEU A 4 29.71 -2.35 20.27
CA LEU A 4 28.47 -1.62 20.54
C LEU A 4 27.52 -2.50 21.36
N THR A 5 26.87 -1.88 22.34
CA THR A 5 25.71 -2.45 23.03
C THR A 5 24.53 -2.57 22.07
N THR A 6 23.52 -3.39 22.41
CA THR A 6 22.30 -3.51 21.59
C THR A 6 21.58 -2.16 21.45
N LEU A 7 21.57 -1.34 22.51
CA LEU A 7 20.95 -0.02 22.48
C LEU A 7 21.71 0.94 21.56
N GLU A 8 23.04 1.02 21.67
CA GLU A 8 23.85 1.85 20.78
C GLU A 8 23.68 1.41 19.31
N LEU A 9 23.56 0.10 19.07
CA LEU A 9 23.33 -0.45 17.73
C LEU A 9 21.95 -0.06 17.18
N GLU A 10 20.91 -0.14 18.01
CA GLU A 10 19.55 0.26 17.64
C GLU A 10 19.48 1.76 17.31
N GLN A 11 20.06 2.61 18.15
CA GLN A 11 20.14 4.05 17.93
C GLN A 11 20.92 4.37 16.65
N THR A 12 22.01 3.66 16.39
CA THR A 12 22.79 3.83 15.16
C THR A 12 21.96 3.48 13.92
N LEU A 13 21.22 2.37 13.97
CA LEU A 13 20.36 1.95 12.87
C LEU A 13 19.20 2.93 12.65
N GLN A 14 18.53 3.36 13.72
CA GLN A 14 17.48 4.36 13.66
C GLN A 14 17.98 5.67 13.04
N GLN A 15 19.13 6.16 13.50
CA GLN A 15 19.75 7.38 12.99
C GLN A 15 20.09 7.23 11.51
N PHE A 16 20.65 6.10 11.10
CA PHE A 16 20.98 5.81 9.71
C PHE A 16 19.74 5.86 8.81
N ILE A 17 18.67 5.15 9.17
CA ILE A 17 17.42 5.11 8.39
C ILE A 17 16.80 6.50 8.33
N THR A 18 16.63 7.15 9.48
CA THR A 18 16.00 8.47 9.55
C THR A 18 16.78 9.50 8.74
N THR A 19 18.11 9.53 8.87
CA THR A 19 18.97 10.48 8.14
C THR A 19 18.91 10.23 6.64
N THR A 20 18.98 8.97 6.21
CA THR A 20 19.04 8.61 4.80
C THR A 20 17.70 8.84 4.11
N VAL A 21 16.61 8.35 4.70
CA VAL A 21 15.26 8.50 4.14
C VAL A 21 14.85 9.97 4.14
N SER A 22 15.11 10.71 5.22
CA SER A 22 14.79 12.15 5.28
C SER A 22 15.55 12.97 4.24
N ARG A 23 16.82 12.63 3.96
CA ARG A 23 17.65 13.31 2.95
C ARG A 23 17.04 13.22 1.56
N TYR A 24 16.42 12.10 1.21
CA TYR A 24 15.83 11.85 -0.11
C TYR A 24 14.30 11.85 -0.08
N ARG A 25 13.70 12.46 0.95
CA ARG A 25 12.25 12.51 1.12
C ARG A 25 11.56 13.08 -0.12
N GLY A 26 10.56 12.37 -0.63
CA GLY A 26 9.81 12.74 -1.83
C GLY A 26 10.58 12.60 -3.16
N GLN A 27 11.84 12.15 -3.11
CA GLN A 27 12.66 11.87 -4.30
C GLN A 27 12.69 10.37 -4.60
N CYS A 28 12.72 9.54 -3.56
CA CYS A 28 12.67 8.09 -3.70
C CYS A 28 11.22 7.62 -3.77
N TYR A 29 10.88 6.92 -4.86
CA TYR A 29 9.57 6.29 -4.98
C TYR A 29 9.31 5.24 -3.92
N ALA A 30 10.33 4.41 -3.70
CA ALA A 30 10.26 3.20 -2.94
C ALA A 30 11.61 2.97 -2.26
N TRP A 31 11.56 2.33 -1.10
CA TRP A 31 12.71 1.88 -0.35
C TRP A 31 12.64 0.38 -0.13
N ASP A 32 13.71 -0.32 -0.47
CA ASP A 32 13.98 -1.65 0.08
C ASP A 32 14.45 -1.47 1.53
N VAL A 33 13.49 -1.45 2.46
CA VAL A 33 13.75 -1.08 3.86
C VAL A 33 14.59 -2.15 4.55
N VAL A 34 14.31 -3.42 4.26
CA VAL A 34 15.08 -4.57 4.75
C VAL A 34 15.30 -5.54 3.59
N ASN A 35 16.55 -5.96 3.43
CA ASN A 35 16.96 -6.89 2.39
C ASN A 35 17.41 -8.23 3.00
N GLU A 36 16.86 -9.34 2.52
CA GLU A 36 17.36 -10.72 2.71
C GLU A 36 17.50 -11.20 4.16
N ALA A 37 16.61 -10.70 5.03
CA ALA A 37 16.67 -11.02 6.45
C ALA A 37 16.26 -12.46 6.77
N LEU A 38 15.69 -13.22 5.83
CA LEU A 38 15.22 -14.58 6.08
C LEU A 38 16.11 -15.64 5.41
N THR A 39 16.24 -16.80 6.06
CA THR A 39 16.87 -18.00 5.48
C THR A 39 15.89 -18.74 4.56
N ASP A 40 16.37 -19.75 3.83
CA ASP A 40 15.50 -20.57 2.96
C ASP A 40 14.45 -21.35 3.77
N ASP A 41 14.77 -21.69 5.01
CA ASP A 41 13.88 -22.38 5.95
C ASP A 41 12.90 -21.44 6.68
N GLY A 42 13.02 -20.12 6.46
CA GLY A 42 12.13 -19.11 7.03
C GLY A 42 12.54 -18.58 8.41
N HIS A 43 13.77 -18.86 8.85
CA HIS A 43 14.30 -18.28 10.09
C HIS A 43 14.94 -16.92 9.84
N LEU A 44 15.03 -16.11 10.90
CA LEU A 44 15.79 -14.87 10.85
C LEU A 44 17.28 -15.16 10.66
N ARG A 45 17.88 -14.55 9.64
CA ARG A 45 19.31 -14.64 9.37
C ARG A 45 20.10 -13.96 10.50
N ARG A 46 21.09 -14.67 11.03
CA ARG A 46 22.05 -14.10 11.98
C ARG A 46 22.83 -12.98 11.32
N SER A 47 22.70 -11.77 11.85
CA SER A 47 23.40 -10.58 11.40
C SER A 47 23.74 -9.68 12.58
N LEU A 48 24.36 -8.53 12.31
CA LEU A 48 24.53 -7.50 13.32
C LEU A 48 23.15 -7.00 13.80
N TRP A 49 22.24 -6.72 12.87
CA TRP A 49 20.91 -6.17 13.13
C TRP A 49 19.96 -7.14 13.81
N SER A 50 20.12 -8.45 13.58
CA SER A 50 19.31 -9.49 14.24
C SER A 50 19.52 -9.57 15.76
N ARG A 51 20.46 -8.81 16.32
CA ARG A 51 20.65 -8.65 17.76
C ARG A 51 19.68 -7.65 18.38
N ILE A 52 19.09 -6.79 17.56
CA ILE A 52 18.05 -5.84 17.97
C ILE A 52 16.72 -6.57 17.93
N GLU A 53 15.98 -6.53 19.03
CA GLU A 53 14.64 -7.08 19.10
C GLU A 53 13.70 -6.33 18.15
N ALA A 54 12.90 -7.09 17.40
CA ALA A 54 11.92 -6.57 16.44
C ALA A 54 12.51 -5.56 15.44
N PHE A 55 13.77 -5.75 15.00
CA PHE A 55 14.45 -4.77 14.16
C PHE A 55 13.72 -4.50 12.84
N ILE A 56 13.09 -5.51 12.22
CA ILE A 56 12.36 -5.35 10.96
C ILE A 56 11.16 -4.39 11.15
N PRO A 57 10.19 -4.65 12.05
CA PRO A 57 9.14 -3.69 12.41
C PRO A 57 9.64 -2.27 12.69
N LYS A 58 10.73 -2.14 13.45
CA LYS A 58 11.33 -0.85 13.79
C LYS A 58 11.83 -0.10 12.55
N CYS A 59 12.53 -0.80 11.64
CA CYS A 59 13.03 -0.21 10.39
C CYS A 59 11.89 0.36 9.53
N PHE A 60 10.79 -0.37 9.38
CA PHE A 60 9.63 0.09 8.62
C PHE A 60 8.95 1.31 9.27
N ARG A 61 8.80 1.30 10.60
CA ARG A 61 8.27 2.47 11.34
C ARG A 61 9.13 3.71 11.13
N TRP A 62 10.45 3.60 11.28
CA TRP A 62 11.35 4.74 11.12
C TRP A 62 11.39 5.25 9.67
N ALA A 63 11.39 4.33 8.69
CA ALA A 63 11.33 4.71 7.28
C ALA A 63 10.03 5.44 6.95
N HIS A 64 8.88 4.95 7.42
CA HIS A 64 7.60 5.62 7.19
C HIS A 64 7.51 6.98 7.87
N GLN A 65 8.05 7.10 9.10
CA GLN A 65 8.09 8.38 9.80
C GLN A 65 8.95 9.42 9.07
N ALA A 66 10.04 8.99 8.44
CA ALA A 66 10.94 9.86 7.70
C ALA A 66 10.40 10.25 6.30
N ASP A 67 9.70 9.34 5.63
CA ASP A 67 9.00 9.62 4.37
C ASP A 67 7.67 8.82 4.27
N PRO A 68 6.54 9.42 4.67
CA PRO A 68 5.24 8.75 4.65
C PRO A 68 4.72 8.42 3.24
N ASP A 69 5.20 9.13 2.22
CA ASP A 69 4.71 9.02 0.85
C ASP A 69 5.44 7.91 0.06
N ALA A 70 6.62 7.47 0.54
CA ALA A 70 7.41 6.43 -0.11
C ALA A 70 6.80 5.02 0.07
N GLN A 71 6.89 4.21 -0.98
CA GLN A 71 6.58 2.79 -0.90
C GLN A 71 7.65 2.05 -0.09
N LEU A 72 7.25 1.16 0.81
CA LEU A 72 8.17 0.48 1.72
C LEU A 72 8.13 -1.02 1.43
N ILE A 73 9.28 -1.55 1.03
CA ILE A 73 9.42 -2.88 0.46
C ILE A 73 10.32 -3.74 1.34
N TYR A 74 9.91 -4.99 1.56
CA TYR A 74 10.81 -6.05 2.02
C TYR A 74 11.35 -6.79 0.79
N LEU A 75 12.67 -6.80 0.59
CA LEU A 75 13.30 -7.40 -0.59
C LEU A 75 13.96 -8.73 -0.24
N ASP A 76 13.72 -9.78 -1.05
CA ASP A 76 14.39 -11.08 -0.89
C ASP A 76 14.51 -11.82 -2.25
N TYR A 77 15.20 -12.97 -2.25
CA TYR A 77 15.43 -13.86 -3.39
C TYR A 77 14.83 -15.24 -3.13
N ARG A 78 14.85 -16.15 -4.11
CA ARG A 78 14.41 -17.56 -3.97
C ARG A 78 13.07 -17.73 -3.24
N LEU A 79 12.09 -16.88 -3.55
CA LEU A 79 10.73 -16.98 -2.99
C LEU A 79 10.01 -18.30 -3.35
N HIS A 80 10.60 -19.12 -4.24
CA HIS A 80 10.16 -20.48 -4.52
C HIS A 80 10.43 -21.46 -3.37
N LYS A 81 11.26 -21.11 -2.38
CA LYS A 81 11.54 -21.93 -1.19
C LYS A 81 10.35 -21.85 -0.21
N PRO A 82 9.69 -22.97 0.13
CA PRO A 82 8.47 -22.92 0.94
C PRO A 82 8.65 -22.32 2.33
N GLY A 83 9.79 -22.56 3.00
CA GLY A 83 10.08 -22.01 4.33
C GLY A 83 10.13 -20.48 4.30
N ARG A 84 10.98 -19.93 3.43
CA ARG A 84 11.08 -18.49 3.15
C ARG A 84 9.74 -17.88 2.74
N GLN A 85 9.02 -18.51 1.81
CA GLN A 85 7.73 -18.00 1.34
C GLN A 85 6.73 -17.82 2.49
N ARG A 86 6.59 -18.84 3.36
CA ARG A 86 5.72 -18.77 4.54
C ARG A 86 6.16 -17.68 5.50
N ALA A 87 7.46 -17.58 5.78
CA ALA A 87 7.99 -16.57 6.68
C ALA A 87 7.78 -15.14 6.17
N ILE A 88 7.96 -14.90 4.87
CA ILE A 88 7.68 -13.59 4.25
C ILE A 88 6.19 -13.25 4.34
N HIS A 89 5.31 -14.21 4.05
CA HIS A 89 3.86 -13.99 4.15
C HIS A 89 3.44 -13.68 5.60
N GLN A 90 3.97 -14.44 6.57
CA GLN A 90 3.74 -14.21 7.99
C GLN A 90 4.24 -12.81 8.42
N LEU A 91 5.48 -12.45 8.08
CA LEU A 91 6.04 -11.13 8.36
C LEU A 91 5.15 -10.01 7.81
N ALA A 92 4.73 -10.11 6.55
CA ALA A 92 3.88 -9.11 5.93
C ALA A 92 2.50 -9.01 6.59
N SER A 93 1.94 -10.15 7.04
CA SER A 93 0.68 -10.20 7.78
C SER A 93 0.79 -9.55 9.15
N GLU A 94 1.86 -9.85 9.90
CA GLU A 94 2.12 -9.30 11.23
C GLU A 94 2.34 -7.78 11.18
N LEU A 95 3.17 -7.29 10.23
CA LEU A 95 3.38 -5.84 10.06
C LEU A 95 2.06 -5.11 9.77
N ARG A 96 1.19 -5.66 8.93
CA ARG A 96 -0.12 -5.06 8.64
C ARG A 96 -1.04 -5.09 9.86
N ALA A 97 -1.08 -6.21 10.59
CA ALA A 97 -1.90 -6.35 11.78
C ALA A 97 -1.50 -5.31 12.86
N ASP A 98 -0.20 -5.02 12.95
CA ASP A 98 0.36 -4.02 13.86
C ASP A 98 0.25 -2.57 13.34
N GLY A 99 -0.38 -2.35 12.19
CA GLY A 99 -0.48 -1.03 11.55
C GLY A 99 0.85 -0.46 11.05
N ILE A 100 1.87 -1.30 10.87
CA ILE A 100 3.17 -0.90 10.34
C ILE A 100 3.11 -0.90 8.81
N PRO A 101 3.44 0.23 8.14
CA PRO A 101 3.34 0.31 6.70
C PRO A 101 4.32 -0.61 5.99
N ILE A 102 3.79 -1.59 5.27
CA ILE A 102 4.50 -2.41 4.29
C ILE A 102 3.69 -2.41 3.00
N HIS A 103 4.30 -1.94 1.93
CA HIS A 103 3.63 -1.69 0.66
C HIS A 103 3.95 -2.75 -0.40
N GLY A 104 5.06 -3.47 -0.24
CA GLY A 104 5.48 -4.48 -1.22
C GLY A 104 6.42 -5.54 -0.67
N ILE A 105 6.43 -6.68 -1.37
CA ILE A 105 7.49 -7.69 -1.28
C ILE A 105 8.25 -7.68 -2.60
N GLY A 106 9.52 -7.32 -2.55
CA GLY A 106 10.41 -7.34 -3.70
C GLY A 106 10.99 -8.74 -3.91
N LEU A 107 11.08 -9.14 -5.18
CA LEU A 107 11.76 -10.36 -5.59
C LEU A 107 13.01 -9.99 -6.40
N GLN A 108 14.18 -10.29 -5.85
CA GLN A 108 15.42 -10.24 -6.63
C GLN A 108 15.45 -11.42 -7.62
N LEU A 109 15.71 -11.11 -8.88
CA LEU A 109 15.88 -12.10 -9.93
C LEU A 109 17.38 -12.24 -10.24
N TYR A 110 17.99 -13.29 -9.73
CA TYR A 110 19.31 -13.76 -10.17
C TYR A 110 19.14 -15.18 -10.74
N HIS A 111 19.58 -15.39 -11.98
CA HIS A 111 19.68 -16.67 -12.72
C HIS A 111 18.48 -17.66 -12.76
N GLU A 112 17.31 -17.33 -12.22
CA GLU A 112 16.15 -18.24 -12.14
C GLU A 112 14.92 -17.75 -12.93
N ALA A 113 15.15 -17.14 -14.10
CA ALA A 113 14.09 -16.57 -14.95
C ALA A 113 12.96 -17.57 -15.27
N SER A 114 13.26 -18.87 -15.28
CA SER A 114 12.31 -19.92 -15.67
C SER A 114 11.31 -20.33 -14.57
N ARG A 115 11.50 -19.98 -13.29
CA ARG A 115 10.59 -20.35 -12.19
C ARG A 115 9.92 -19.17 -11.46
N ALA A 116 10.34 -17.93 -11.74
CA ALA A 116 9.88 -16.74 -11.03
C ALA A 116 8.45 -16.27 -11.39
N LEU A 117 7.96 -16.58 -12.60
CA LEU A 117 6.66 -16.10 -13.09
C LEU A 117 5.44 -16.67 -12.33
N ALA A 118 5.57 -17.84 -11.69
CA ALA A 118 4.47 -18.45 -10.93
C ALA A 118 4.31 -17.84 -9.51
N VAL A 119 5.37 -17.27 -8.95
CA VAL A 119 5.42 -16.89 -7.52
C VAL A 119 4.88 -15.47 -7.28
N SER A 120 5.02 -14.57 -8.26
CA SER A 120 4.53 -13.19 -8.18
C SER A 120 3.01 -13.10 -8.01
N LYS A 121 2.22 -14.04 -8.58
CA LYS A 121 0.76 -14.09 -8.42
C LYS A 121 0.29 -14.79 -7.14
N LEU A 122 1.12 -15.65 -6.55
CA LEU A 122 0.70 -16.53 -5.45
C LEU A 122 0.84 -15.88 -4.08
N ILE A 123 1.74 -14.90 -3.93
CA ILE A 123 2.12 -14.42 -2.60
C ILE A 123 1.14 -13.37 -2.04
N LEU A 124 0.53 -12.47 -2.83
CA LEU A 124 -0.37 -11.44 -2.28
C LEU A 124 -1.44 -10.97 -3.30
N PRO A 125 -2.64 -11.60 -3.38
CA PRO A 125 -3.72 -11.12 -4.25
C PRO A 125 -4.26 -9.73 -3.86
N ASN A 126 -3.98 -9.29 -2.63
CA ASN A 126 -4.46 -8.03 -2.04
C ASN A 126 -3.34 -6.99 -1.81
N LEU A 127 -2.17 -7.15 -2.44
CA LEU A 127 -1.29 -6.01 -2.60
C LEU A 127 -1.74 -5.23 -3.82
N ASN A 128 -2.05 -3.95 -3.62
CA ASN A 128 -2.19 -3.05 -4.75
C ASN A 128 -0.88 -3.08 -5.53
N PRO A 129 -0.91 -3.28 -6.86
CA PRO A 129 0.27 -3.10 -7.66
C PRO A 129 0.81 -1.70 -7.39
N ILE A 130 2.10 -1.63 -7.11
CA ILE A 130 2.86 -0.42 -6.92
C ILE A 130 2.60 0.49 -8.16
N PRO A 131 1.86 1.62 -8.03
CA PRO A 131 1.43 2.40 -9.19
C PRO A 131 2.64 2.99 -9.92
N PRO A 132 2.66 3.03 -11.26
CA PRO A 132 3.80 3.55 -11.99
C PRO A 132 4.11 4.99 -11.57
N GLN A 133 5.39 5.30 -11.41
CA GLN A 133 5.83 6.66 -11.11
C GLN A 133 5.29 7.64 -12.16
N PRO A 134 4.73 8.80 -11.76
CA PRO A 134 4.47 9.87 -12.70
C PRO A 134 5.80 10.30 -13.31
N ARG A 135 5.92 10.19 -14.64
CA ARG A 135 7.08 10.69 -15.37
C ARG A 135 7.18 12.20 -15.16
N SER A 136 8.21 12.61 -14.41
CA SER A 136 8.68 13.99 -14.15
C SER A 136 7.62 15.04 -13.74
N GLY A 137 7.68 15.45 -12.47
CA GLY A 137 7.58 16.87 -12.10
C GLY A 137 6.20 17.48 -11.83
N ARG A 138 5.14 16.70 -11.59
CA ARG A 138 3.88 17.26 -11.08
C ARG A 138 3.53 16.69 -9.70
N PRO A 139 3.28 17.53 -8.68
CA PRO A 139 2.76 17.03 -7.41
C PRO A 139 1.36 16.43 -7.65
N LEU A 140 1.13 15.27 -7.02
CA LEU A 140 -0.11 14.51 -7.05
C LEU A 140 -1.17 15.21 -6.19
N LEU A 141 -1.51 16.46 -6.54
CA LEU A 141 -2.60 17.20 -5.93
C LEU A 141 -3.92 16.81 -6.61
N ARG A 142 -4.41 15.57 -6.36
CA ARG A 142 -5.81 15.25 -6.68
C ARG A 142 -6.42 14.18 -5.75
N SER A 143 -7.11 14.72 -4.74
CA SER A 143 -8.34 14.22 -4.12
C SER A 143 -8.33 12.86 -3.42
N LEU A 144 -7.97 12.86 -2.14
CA LEU A 144 -8.74 12.11 -1.14
C LEU A 144 -9.95 12.96 -0.73
N ARG A 145 -10.99 13.01 -1.58
CA ARG A 145 -12.34 13.30 -1.08
C ARG A 145 -13.00 11.95 -0.83
N PRO A 146 -13.57 11.69 0.36
CA PRO A 146 -14.40 10.51 0.54
C PRO A 146 -15.59 10.59 -0.45
N PRO A 147 -16.10 9.45 -0.94
CA PRO A 147 -17.22 9.44 -1.86
C PRO A 147 -18.43 10.11 -1.20
N LEU A 148 -19.04 11.08 -1.89
CA LEU A 148 -20.32 11.63 -1.47
C LEU A 148 -21.37 10.49 -1.45
N PRO A 149 -22.29 10.46 -0.47
CA PRO A 149 -23.36 9.48 -0.48
C PRO A 149 -24.21 9.61 -1.74
N ALA A 150 -24.65 8.47 -2.29
CA ALA A 150 -25.43 8.40 -3.50
C ALA A 150 -26.70 9.28 -3.38
N ARG A 151 -26.95 10.10 -4.40
CA ARG A 151 -28.18 10.89 -4.50
C ARG A 151 -29.38 9.93 -4.60
N PRO A 152 -30.47 10.14 -3.84
CA PRO A 152 -31.66 9.34 -4.01
C PRO A 152 -32.23 9.54 -5.42
N THR A 153 -32.56 8.43 -6.07
CA THR A 153 -33.20 8.38 -7.39
C THR A 153 -34.58 9.05 -7.30
N PRO A 154 -34.95 9.99 -8.20
CA PRO A 154 -36.28 10.55 -8.17
C PRO A 154 -37.29 9.50 -8.65
N THR A 155 -38.18 9.08 -7.75
CA THR A 155 -39.36 8.28 -8.08
C THR A 155 -40.25 9.10 -9.03
N ARG A 156 -40.46 8.58 -10.24
CA ARG A 156 -41.32 9.19 -11.26
C ARG A 156 -42.77 9.17 -10.77
N SER A 157 -43.24 10.29 -10.23
CA SER A 157 -44.65 10.46 -9.87
C SER A 157 -45.50 10.47 -11.14
N ARG A 158 -46.50 9.58 -11.23
CA ARG A 158 -47.51 9.57 -12.30
C ARG A 158 -48.21 10.92 -12.34
N GLN A 159 -48.04 11.67 -13.43
CA GLN A 159 -48.93 12.77 -13.78
C GLN A 159 -50.32 12.18 -14.11
N ILE A 160 -51.33 12.56 -13.33
CA ILE A 160 -52.74 12.40 -13.70
C ILE A 160 -53.06 13.55 -14.65
N GLN A 161 -53.42 13.23 -15.89
CA GLN A 161 -53.77 14.17 -16.94
C GLN A 161 -55.25 14.56 -16.77
N ALA A 162 -55.54 15.85 -16.58
CA ALA A 162 -56.90 16.39 -16.60
C ALA A 162 -57.37 16.58 -18.07
N PRO A 163 -58.67 16.38 -18.38
CA PRO A 163 -59.17 16.50 -19.74
C PRO A 163 -59.33 17.97 -20.18
N SER A 164 -59.03 18.24 -21.45
CA SER A 164 -59.18 19.54 -22.11
C SER A 164 -60.66 19.88 -22.38
N PRO A 165 -61.08 21.16 -22.30
CA PRO A 165 -62.46 21.58 -22.55
C PRO A 165 -62.74 21.78 -24.05
N GLY A 166 -63.79 21.12 -24.54
CA GLY A 166 -64.37 21.34 -25.86
C GLY A 166 -65.37 22.49 -25.86
N LEU A 167 -65.23 23.36 -26.87
CA LEU A 167 -66.12 24.44 -27.24
C LEU A 167 -67.52 23.94 -27.65
N GLN A 168 -68.59 24.62 -27.20
CA GLN A 168 -69.78 24.89 -28.02
C GLN A 168 -70.62 26.07 -27.47
N SER A 169 -70.49 27.20 -28.15
CA SER A 169 -71.51 28.16 -28.65
C SER A 169 -72.98 28.09 -28.15
N ALA A 170 -73.40 29.18 -27.50
CA ALA A 170 -74.55 30.08 -27.77
C ALA A 170 -75.94 29.55 -28.23
N ALA A 171 -76.98 29.93 -27.47
CA ALA A 171 -78.27 30.55 -27.87
C ALA A 171 -79.12 30.76 -26.59
N ALA A 172 -79.38 31.99 -26.12
CA ALA A 172 -80.43 32.92 -26.54
C ALA A 172 -81.86 32.55 -26.09
N ASN A 173 -82.36 33.32 -25.11
CA ASN A 173 -83.72 33.85 -24.89
C ASN A 173 -84.96 32.93 -24.84
N GLY A 174 -85.78 33.16 -23.80
CA GLY A 174 -87.24 33.30 -23.99
C GLY A 174 -88.13 32.77 -22.87
N ALA A 175 -88.81 33.71 -22.19
CA ALA A 175 -90.05 33.60 -21.38
C ALA A 175 -89.98 32.92 -20.00
#